data_AF-A0A6J8ESQ4-F1
#
_entry.id   AF-A0A6J8ESQ4-F1
#
_cell.length_a   1.000
_cell.length_b   1.000
_cell.length_c   1.000
_cell.angle_alpha   90.00
_cell.angle_beta   90.00
_cell.angle_gamma   90.00
#
_symmetry.space_group_name_H-M   'P 1'
#
loop_
_entity.id
_entity.type
_entity.pdbx_description
1 polymer ?
#
loop_
_entity_poly.entity_id
_entity_poly.type
_entity_poly.pdbx_seq_one_letter_code
_entity_poly.pdbx_strand_id
1 'polypeptide(L)'
;MISDELSHTAAAVLAFLRSLLPKLHELVPNMSFVHYISDSPTSQYRNRYIFDVVAEHVSLFTVPASWQYFEVGHGKGPCDDVGAVAKRMADNAVKRNKHVIQDAQSFFEWASQSESSINYMWVGKESIAQADIDIKATELKPFKRTMLLHAVCGHNESTIITREKSCFCEECFVNGKLCPDSVCGGWQQHEIRSVSLPDEQTVQREPTQYNNDDWIAATY
;
A
#
# COMPACT_ATOMS: atom_id res chain seq x y z
N MET A 1 -12.56 -7.18 -1.94
CA MET A 1 -12.87 -5.83 -2.44
C MET A 1 -13.67 -5.96 -3.71
N ILE A 2 -14.77 -5.24 -3.84
CA ILE A 2 -15.64 -5.21 -5.02
C ILE A 2 -15.84 -3.74 -5.39
N SER A 3 -15.79 -3.42 -6.67
CA SER A 3 -15.93 -2.07 -7.20
C SER A 3 -16.66 -2.10 -8.54
N ASP A 4 -17.39 -1.03 -8.85
CA ASP A 4 -17.94 -0.74 -10.18
C ASP A 4 -16.92 -0.12 -11.15
N GLU A 5 -15.72 0.20 -10.66
CA GLU A 5 -14.61 0.69 -11.48
C GLU A 5 -13.87 -0.48 -12.17
N LEU A 6 -13.62 -0.32 -13.47
CA LEU A 6 -12.93 -1.32 -14.30
C LEU A 6 -11.44 -0.98 -14.48
N SER A 7 -11.02 0.22 -14.05
CA SER A 7 -9.66 0.71 -14.19
C SER A 7 -8.69 0.01 -13.23
N HIS A 8 -7.66 -0.61 -13.79
CA HIS A 8 -6.59 -1.28 -13.05
C HIS A 8 -5.38 -0.35 -12.83
N THR A 9 -5.54 0.63 -11.92
CA THR A 9 -4.56 1.70 -11.68
C THR A 9 -4.04 1.73 -10.24
N ALA A 10 -2.92 2.43 -10.01
CA ALA A 10 -2.41 2.72 -8.67
C ALA A 10 -3.43 3.48 -7.79
N ALA A 11 -4.27 4.32 -8.39
CA ALA A 11 -5.35 5.02 -7.70
C ALA A 11 -6.39 4.04 -7.11
N ALA A 12 -6.76 3.01 -7.88
CA ALA A 12 -7.65 1.96 -7.38
C ALA A 12 -7.02 1.22 -6.19
N VAL A 13 -5.72 0.91 -6.27
CA VAL A 13 -4.97 0.32 -5.14
C VAL A 13 -5.02 1.22 -3.91
N LEU A 14 -4.75 2.52 -4.05
CA LEU A 14 -4.81 3.48 -2.93
C LEU A 14 -6.22 3.54 -2.31
N ALA A 15 -7.27 3.63 -3.12
CA ALA A 15 -8.65 3.62 -2.64
C ALA A 15 -8.98 2.33 -1.88
N PHE A 16 -8.44 1.20 -2.35
CA PHE A 16 -8.61 -0.08 -1.69
C PHE A 16 -7.90 -0.13 -0.33
N LEU A 17 -6.65 0.36 -0.26
CA LEU A 17 -5.92 0.45 1.00
C LEU A 17 -6.63 1.38 2.00
N ARG A 18 -7.13 2.53 1.56
CA ARG A 18 -7.92 3.46 2.40
C ARG A 18 -9.17 2.83 3.01
N SER A 19 -9.77 1.87 2.31
CA SER A 19 -10.90 1.13 2.86
C SER A 19 -10.45 0.01 3.79
N LEU A 20 -9.41 -0.73 3.41
CA LEU A 20 -8.93 -1.94 4.09
C LEU A 20 -8.20 -1.65 5.42
N LEU A 21 -7.28 -0.69 5.43
CA LEU A 21 -6.37 -0.46 6.57
C LEU A 21 -7.10 -0.05 7.86
N PRO A 22 -8.14 0.79 7.83
CA PRO A 22 -8.96 1.04 9.02
C PRO A 22 -9.57 -0.24 9.61
N LYS A 23 -10.01 -1.17 8.76
CA LYS A 23 -10.54 -2.47 9.20
C LYS A 23 -9.46 -3.40 9.76
N LEU A 24 -8.26 -3.35 9.20
CA LEU A 24 -7.13 -4.09 9.77
C LEU A 24 -6.72 -3.55 11.14
N HIS A 25 -6.77 -2.24 11.36
CA HIS A 25 -6.53 -1.64 12.68
C HIS A 25 -7.59 -2.05 13.71
N GLU A 26 -8.86 -2.18 13.33
CA GLU A 26 -9.90 -2.72 14.21
C GLU A 26 -9.60 -4.17 14.63
N LEU A 27 -9.07 -5.00 13.71
CA LEU A 27 -8.79 -6.42 13.94
C LEU A 27 -7.44 -6.66 14.64
N VAL A 28 -6.45 -5.80 14.38
CA VAL A 28 -5.08 -5.88 14.89
C VAL A 28 -4.66 -4.50 15.41
N PRO A 29 -5.12 -4.10 16.62
CA PRO A 29 -4.91 -2.74 17.14
C PRO A 29 -3.44 -2.35 17.33
N ASN A 30 -2.55 -3.33 17.53
CA ASN A 30 -1.12 -3.13 17.76
C ASN A 30 -0.29 -3.38 16.49
N MET A 31 -0.85 -3.13 15.31
CA MET A 31 -0.16 -3.32 14.04
C MET A 31 1.03 -2.35 13.92
N SER A 32 2.25 -2.88 13.99
CA SER A 32 3.47 -2.08 14.00
C SER A 32 4.04 -1.83 12.60
N PHE A 33 3.75 -2.70 11.64
CA PHE A 33 4.32 -2.67 10.29
C PHE A 33 3.49 -3.49 9.32
N VAL A 34 3.36 -3.04 8.07
CA VAL A 34 2.66 -3.76 7.00
C VAL A 34 3.63 -4.21 5.90
N HIS A 35 3.55 -5.49 5.53
CA HIS A 35 4.26 -6.05 4.38
C HIS A 35 3.25 -6.39 3.29
N TYR A 36 3.27 -5.63 2.20
CA TYR A 36 2.48 -5.93 1.01
C TYR A 36 3.28 -6.82 0.08
N ILE A 37 2.70 -7.95 -0.32
CA ILE A 37 3.34 -8.84 -1.28
C ILE A 37 2.40 -8.99 -2.47
N SER A 38 2.83 -8.54 -3.64
CA SER A 38 2.02 -8.59 -4.86
C SER A 38 2.81 -9.05 -6.06
N ASP A 39 2.09 -9.36 -7.13
CA ASP A 39 2.68 -9.38 -8.46
C ASP A 39 3.10 -7.95 -8.90
N SER A 40 3.70 -7.84 -10.08
CA SER A 40 4.37 -6.62 -10.51
C SER A 40 3.80 -5.91 -11.77
N PRO A 41 2.48 -5.89 -12.05
CA PRO A 41 1.93 -5.05 -13.10
C PRO A 41 2.24 -3.58 -12.80
N THR A 42 2.86 -2.92 -13.78
CA THR A 42 3.31 -1.52 -13.64
C THR A 42 2.14 -0.54 -13.55
N SER A 43 0.96 -0.87 -14.06
CA SER A 43 -0.21 0.02 -13.93
C SER A 43 -0.78 0.07 -12.51
N GLN A 44 -0.58 -0.99 -11.71
CA GLN A 44 -1.18 -1.14 -10.39
C GLN A 44 -0.15 -1.00 -9.28
N TYR A 45 0.74 -1.98 -9.12
CA TYR A 45 1.55 -2.15 -7.91
C TYR A 45 2.98 -1.65 -8.06
N ARG A 46 3.61 -1.82 -9.23
CA ARG A 46 5.04 -1.53 -9.41
C ARG A 46 5.26 -0.25 -10.22
N ASN A 47 4.95 0.89 -9.61
CA ASN A 47 5.16 2.21 -10.19
C ASN A 47 5.46 3.27 -9.13
N ARG A 48 5.88 4.45 -9.60
CA ARG A 48 6.26 5.58 -8.73
C ARG A 48 5.16 6.03 -7.77
N TYR A 49 3.89 5.91 -8.15
CA TYR A 49 2.77 6.35 -7.31
C TYR A 49 2.61 5.43 -6.11
N ILE A 50 2.72 4.11 -6.30
CA ILE A 50 2.74 3.17 -5.17
C ILE A 50 3.96 3.37 -4.29
N PHE A 51 5.11 3.70 -4.88
CA PHE A 51 6.30 3.98 -4.09
C PHE A 51 6.09 5.20 -3.17
N ASP A 52 5.38 6.23 -3.67
CA ASP A 52 4.98 7.40 -2.87
C ASP A 52 3.96 7.02 -1.78
N VAL A 53 2.97 6.18 -2.10
CA VAL A 53 2.03 5.64 -1.10
C VAL A 53 2.77 4.88 0.02
N VAL A 54 3.83 4.15 -0.32
CA VAL A 54 4.68 3.45 0.67
C VAL A 54 5.51 4.44 1.50
N ALA A 55 6.00 5.52 0.90
CA ALA A 55 6.70 6.60 1.60
C ALA A 55 5.78 7.32 2.60
N GLU A 56 4.55 7.63 2.18
CA GLU A 56 3.54 8.31 2.99
C GLU A 56 2.72 7.39 3.90
N HIS A 57 3.03 6.10 3.95
CA HIS A 57 2.15 5.11 4.57
C HIS A 57 1.83 5.43 6.05
N VAL A 58 2.79 6.01 6.77
CA VAL A 58 2.60 6.46 8.15
C VAL A 58 1.61 7.63 8.22
N SER A 59 1.71 8.60 7.32
CA SER A 59 0.79 9.75 7.26
C SER A 59 -0.62 9.31 6.83
N LEU A 60 -0.72 8.41 5.86
CA LEU A 60 -1.98 7.91 5.31
C LEU A 60 -2.70 6.92 6.24
N PHE A 61 -1.96 6.06 6.93
CA PHE A 61 -2.52 4.87 7.61
C PHE A 61 -1.96 4.63 9.01
N THR A 62 -1.22 5.58 9.58
CA THR A 62 -0.62 5.55 10.93
C THR A 62 0.33 4.38 11.22
N VAL A 63 0.75 3.66 10.18
CA VAL A 63 1.64 2.49 10.28
C VAL A 63 2.68 2.56 9.16
N PRO A 64 3.95 2.19 9.39
CA PRO A 64 4.92 2.07 8.31
C PRO A 64 4.64 0.82 7.45
N ALA A 65 5.12 0.84 6.21
CA ALA A 65 4.97 -0.28 5.31
C ALA A 65 6.17 -0.53 4.41
N SER A 66 6.15 -1.73 3.85
CA SER A 66 7.00 -2.14 2.74
C SER A 66 6.16 -2.87 1.69
N TRP A 67 6.63 -2.81 0.45
CA TRP A 67 6.05 -3.51 -0.67
C TRP A 67 7.10 -4.41 -1.32
N GLN A 68 6.78 -5.70 -1.37
CA GLN A 68 7.56 -6.72 -2.04
C GLN A 68 6.85 -7.17 -3.30
N TYR A 69 7.66 -7.43 -4.31
CA TYR A 69 7.16 -7.81 -5.62
C TYR A 69 7.68 -9.18 -6.01
N PHE A 70 6.81 -10.02 -6.57
CA PHE A 70 7.23 -11.24 -7.24
C PHE A 70 7.86 -10.96 -8.61
N GLU A 71 8.54 -11.98 -9.16
CA GLU A 71 8.98 -11.97 -10.56
C GLU A 71 7.79 -12.04 -11.52
N VAL A 72 7.99 -11.51 -12.72
CA VAL A 72 6.95 -11.46 -13.75
C VAL A 72 6.47 -12.89 -14.08
N GLY A 73 5.16 -13.09 -14.15
CA GLY A 73 4.54 -14.35 -14.57
C GLY A 73 4.37 -15.41 -13.48
N HIS A 74 4.76 -15.15 -12.23
CA HIS A 74 4.70 -16.13 -11.13
C HIS A 74 3.69 -15.79 -10.03
N GLY A 75 2.75 -14.88 -10.30
CA GLY A 75 1.98 -14.15 -9.28
C GLY A 75 0.68 -14.79 -8.78
N LYS A 76 0.55 -16.12 -8.73
CA LYS A 76 -0.62 -16.69 -8.04
C LYS A 76 -0.45 -16.50 -6.53
N GLY A 77 -1.28 -15.66 -5.93
CA GLY A 77 -1.24 -15.34 -4.51
C GLY A 77 -2.47 -15.84 -3.77
N PRO A 78 -2.48 -15.74 -2.43
CA PRO A 78 -3.66 -16.07 -1.61
C PRO A 78 -4.94 -15.34 -2.05
N CYS A 79 -4.79 -14.15 -2.64
CA CYS A 79 -5.91 -13.37 -3.19
C CYS A 79 -6.65 -14.12 -4.31
N ASP A 80 -5.92 -14.88 -5.15
CA ASP A 80 -6.53 -15.65 -6.24
C ASP A 80 -7.43 -16.77 -5.72
N ASP A 81 -7.04 -17.42 -4.63
CA ASP A 81 -7.84 -18.48 -4.01
C ASP A 81 -9.14 -17.93 -3.42
N VAL A 82 -9.06 -16.82 -2.66
CA VAL A 82 -10.25 -16.14 -2.11
C VAL A 82 -11.16 -15.67 -3.24
N GLY A 83 -10.59 -15.07 -4.29
CA GLY A 83 -11.33 -14.64 -5.48
C GLY A 83 -11.98 -15.81 -6.22
N ALA A 84 -11.31 -16.94 -6.35
CA ALA A 84 -11.84 -18.14 -6.99
C ALA A 84 -13.01 -18.74 -6.19
N VAL A 85 -12.91 -18.77 -4.86
CA VAL A 85 -14.01 -19.21 -3.99
C VAL A 85 -15.23 -18.30 -4.15
N ALA A 86 -15.05 -16.98 -4.06
CA ALA A 86 -16.14 -16.02 -4.23
C ALA A 86 -16.82 -16.15 -5.60
N LYS A 87 -16.04 -16.23 -6.69
CA LYS A 87 -16.55 -16.44 -8.05
C LYS A 87 -17.35 -17.73 -8.17
N ARG A 88 -16.81 -18.85 -7.66
CA ARG A 88 -17.49 -20.15 -7.68
C ARG A 88 -18.81 -20.13 -6.90
N MET A 89 -18.85 -19.42 -5.77
CA MET A 89 -20.08 -19.26 -5.00
C MET A 89 -21.14 -18.48 -5.78
N ALA A 90 -20.75 -17.39 -6.45
CA ALA A 90 -21.65 -16.59 -7.27
C ALA A 90 -22.17 -17.38 -8.47
N ASP A 91 -21.29 -18.09 -9.19
CA ASP A 91 -21.64 -18.96 -10.30
C ASP A 91 -22.69 -20.01 -9.89
N ASN A 92 -22.51 -20.62 -8.71
CA ASN A 92 -23.45 -21.59 -8.18
C ASN A 92 -24.81 -20.97 -7.80
N ALA A 93 -24.81 -19.73 -7.29
CA ALA A 93 -26.04 -19.01 -6.97
C ALA A 93 -26.85 -18.69 -8.24
N VAL A 94 -26.18 -18.22 -9.29
CA VAL A 94 -26.79 -17.94 -10.60
C VAL A 94 -27.29 -19.22 -11.26
N LYS A 95 -26.47 -20.28 -11.32
CA LYS A 95 -26.85 -21.57 -11.93
C LYS A 95 -28.07 -22.23 -11.29
N ARG A 96 -28.30 -21.98 -10.00
CA ARG A 96 -29.46 -22.50 -9.26
C ARG A 96 -30.71 -21.63 -9.39
N ASN A 97 -30.69 -20.59 -10.24
CA ASN A 97 -31.74 -19.57 -10.36
C ASN A 97 -32.12 -18.95 -8.99
N LYS A 98 -31.16 -18.88 -8.05
CA LYS A 98 -31.42 -18.30 -6.72
C LYS A 98 -31.29 -16.78 -6.72
N HIS A 99 -30.40 -16.24 -7.55
CA HIS A 99 -30.15 -14.81 -7.66
C HIS A 99 -29.78 -14.41 -9.09
N VAL A 100 -30.09 -13.16 -9.43
CA VAL A 100 -29.68 -12.51 -10.67
C VAL A 100 -28.52 -11.57 -10.33
N ILE A 101 -27.31 -11.91 -10.77
CA ILE A 101 -26.10 -11.11 -10.57
C ILE A 101 -25.67 -10.62 -11.96
N GLN A 102 -25.67 -9.31 -12.19
CA GLN A 102 -25.43 -8.71 -13.53
C GLN A 102 -24.32 -7.66 -13.52
N ASP A 103 -23.97 -7.12 -12.36
CA ASP A 103 -22.99 -6.06 -12.19
C ASP A 103 -22.29 -6.20 -10.83
N ALA A 104 -21.32 -5.31 -10.58
CA ALA A 104 -20.55 -5.32 -9.34
C ALA A 104 -21.43 -5.07 -8.10
N GLN A 105 -22.45 -4.23 -8.24
CA GLN A 105 -23.32 -3.87 -7.11
C GLN A 105 -24.21 -5.04 -6.70
N SER A 106 -24.91 -5.66 -7.64
CA SER A 106 -25.69 -6.88 -7.42
C SER A 106 -24.80 -8.03 -6.91
N PHE A 107 -23.56 -8.12 -7.37
CA PHE A 107 -22.59 -9.07 -6.82
C PHE A 107 -22.28 -8.77 -5.35
N PHE A 108 -22.03 -7.51 -4.97
CA PHE A 108 -21.75 -7.11 -3.59
C PHE A 108 -22.95 -7.32 -2.65
N GLU A 109 -24.15 -6.96 -3.10
CA GLU A 109 -25.39 -7.15 -2.34
C GLU A 109 -25.64 -8.63 -2.05
N TRP A 110 -25.48 -9.49 -3.07
CA TRP A 110 -25.56 -10.94 -2.90
C TRP A 110 -24.45 -11.47 -1.98
N ALA A 111 -23.20 -11.07 -2.22
CA ALA A 111 -22.05 -11.57 -1.49
C ALA A 111 -22.13 -11.23 0.01
N SER A 112 -22.62 -10.04 0.34
CA SER A 112 -22.82 -9.57 1.72
C SER A 112 -23.92 -10.34 2.47
N GLN A 113 -24.86 -10.95 1.75
CA GLN A 113 -25.91 -11.80 2.32
C GLN A 113 -25.55 -13.30 2.29
N SER A 114 -24.48 -13.66 1.58
CA SER A 114 -24.06 -15.04 1.44
C SER A 114 -23.48 -15.57 2.76
N GLU A 115 -23.86 -16.78 3.15
CA GLU A 115 -23.23 -17.48 4.26
C GLU A 115 -21.82 -17.91 3.86
N SER A 116 -20.85 -17.02 4.06
CA SER A 116 -19.44 -17.24 3.73
C SER A 116 -18.54 -16.68 4.82
N SER A 117 -17.34 -17.24 4.97
CA SER A 117 -16.30 -16.67 5.84
C SER A 117 -15.54 -15.51 5.19
N ILE A 118 -15.92 -15.09 3.98
CA ILE A 118 -15.26 -14.02 3.24
C ILE A 118 -15.95 -12.70 3.59
N ASN A 119 -15.16 -11.73 4.06
CA ASN A 119 -15.64 -10.38 4.27
C ASN A 119 -15.54 -9.59 2.96
N TYR A 120 -16.68 -9.10 2.50
CA TYR A 120 -16.77 -8.27 1.30
C TYR A 120 -16.82 -6.79 1.68
N MET A 121 -16.17 -5.97 0.85
CA MET A 121 -16.12 -4.52 1.03
C MET A 121 -16.35 -3.86 -0.33
N TRP A 122 -17.24 -2.88 -0.34
CA TRP A 122 -17.55 -2.06 -1.51
C TRP A 122 -16.63 -0.85 -1.57
N VAL A 123 -16.09 -0.57 -2.75
CA VAL A 123 -15.37 0.66 -3.06
C VAL A 123 -15.93 1.23 -4.36
N GLY A 124 -16.67 2.33 -4.27
CA GLY A 124 -17.26 2.97 -5.45
C GLY A 124 -16.22 3.70 -6.29
N LYS A 125 -16.53 3.87 -7.58
CA LYS A 125 -15.75 4.70 -8.52
C LYS A 125 -15.39 6.09 -8.01
N GLU A 126 -16.25 6.70 -7.19
CA GLU A 126 -16.00 8.04 -6.62
C GLU A 126 -14.79 8.04 -5.68
N SER A 127 -14.64 7.00 -4.86
CA SER A 127 -13.47 6.85 -3.98
C SER A 127 -12.19 6.64 -4.78
N ILE A 128 -12.28 5.96 -5.92
CA ILE A 128 -11.13 5.73 -6.83
C ILE A 128 -10.77 7.01 -7.58
N ALA A 129 -11.77 7.77 -8.04
CA ALA A 129 -11.56 9.07 -8.66
C ALA A 129 -10.89 10.06 -7.69
N GLN A 130 -11.33 10.09 -6.42
CA GLN A 130 -10.67 10.90 -5.40
C GLN A 130 -9.22 10.45 -5.16
N ALA A 131 -8.98 9.14 -5.06
CA ALA A 131 -7.62 8.62 -4.93
C ALA A 131 -6.75 8.97 -6.14
N ASP A 132 -7.32 9.03 -7.35
CA ASP A 132 -6.59 9.43 -8.56
C ASP A 132 -6.18 10.90 -8.55
N ILE A 133 -7.05 11.78 -8.03
CA ILE A 133 -6.72 13.20 -7.80
C ILE A 133 -5.56 13.29 -6.81
N ASP A 134 -5.69 12.62 -5.65
CA ASP A 134 -4.71 12.71 -4.57
C ASP A 134 -3.33 12.18 -4.99
N ILE A 135 -3.28 11.03 -5.67
CA ILE A 135 -2.01 10.40 -6.08
C ILE A 135 -1.27 11.23 -7.15
N LYS A 136 -2.00 12.09 -7.86
CA LYS A 136 -1.46 13.01 -8.89
C LYS A 136 -1.20 14.41 -8.35
N ALA A 137 -1.62 14.73 -7.12
CA ALA A 137 -1.39 16.03 -6.50
C ALA A 137 0.09 16.26 -6.18
N THR A 138 0.82 15.18 -5.90
CA THR A 138 2.26 15.20 -5.69
C THR A 138 3.01 15.04 -7.02
N GLU A 139 3.92 15.97 -7.30
CA GLU A 139 4.82 15.82 -8.43
C GLU A 139 5.96 14.84 -8.08
N LEU A 140 6.04 13.75 -8.86
CA LEU A 140 7.00 12.66 -8.64
C LEU A 140 8.04 12.59 -9.75
N LYS A 141 9.30 12.43 -9.36
CA LYS A 141 10.40 12.18 -10.29
C LYS A 141 10.19 10.84 -11.02
N PRO A 142 10.50 10.73 -12.33
CA PRO A 142 10.50 9.44 -13.01
C PRO A 142 11.48 8.47 -12.34
N PHE A 143 10.97 7.35 -11.83
CA PHE A 143 11.78 6.31 -11.21
C PHE A 143 12.22 5.28 -12.26
N LYS A 144 13.53 5.17 -12.52
CA LYS A 144 14.07 4.23 -13.52
C LYS A 144 14.29 2.84 -12.91
N ARG A 145 14.31 1.81 -13.76
CA ARG A 145 14.66 0.42 -13.39
C ARG A 145 13.75 -0.18 -12.30
N THR A 146 12.49 0.25 -12.19
CA THR A 146 11.51 -0.26 -11.22
C THR A 146 11.36 -1.78 -11.25
N MET A 147 11.50 -2.40 -12.43
CA MET A 147 11.37 -3.84 -12.62
C MET A 147 12.48 -4.67 -11.97
N LEU A 148 13.61 -4.06 -11.61
CA LEU A 148 14.68 -4.75 -10.88
C LEU A 148 14.44 -4.74 -9.36
N LEU A 149 13.54 -3.88 -8.89
CA LEU A 149 13.26 -3.73 -7.46
C LEU A 149 12.27 -4.80 -7.01
N HIS A 150 12.68 -5.59 -6.03
CA HIS A 150 11.86 -6.62 -5.40
C HIS A 150 11.41 -6.22 -3.98
N ALA A 151 11.99 -5.16 -3.42
CA ALA A 151 11.51 -4.56 -2.18
C ALA A 151 11.62 -3.04 -2.21
N VAL A 152 10.58 -2.39 -1.72
CA VAL A 152 10.47 -0.94 -1.49
C VAL A 152 9.93 -0.73 -0.08
N CYS A 153 10.55 0.15 0.69
CA CYS A 153 10.12 0.47 2.04
C CYS A 153 10.04 1.98 2.23
N GLY A 154 9.04 2.43 3.00
CA GLY A 154 8.93 3.83 3.38
C GLY A 154 10.02 4.18 4.38
N HIS A 155 10.68 5.33 4.20
CA HIS A 155 11.65 5.85 5.17
C HIS A 155 11.15 7.16 5.79
N ASN A 156 10.71 8.08 4.94
CA ASN A 156 10.01 9.31 5.31
C ASN A 156 9.12 9.76 4.14
N GLU A 157 8.39 10.85 4.31
CA GLU A 157 7.38 11.31 3.34
C GLU A 157 7.92 11.61 1.93
N SER A 158 9.23 11.83 1.77
CA SER A 158 9.86 12.13 0.46
C SER A 158 10.83 11.07 -0.02
N THR A 159 11.10 10.06 0.80
CA THR A 159 12.20 9.11 0.61
C THR A 159 11.75 7.68 0.81
N ILE A 160 12.15 6.82 -0.13
CA ILE A 160 12.02 5.38 -0.05
C ILE A 160 13.39 4.72 0.05
N ILE A 161 13.40 3.50 0.58
CA ILE A 161 14.57 2.62 0.55
C ILE A 161 14.20 1.40 -0.29
N THR A 162 15.02 1.07 -1.28
CA THR A 162 14.76 0.00 -2.24
C THR A 162 15.86 -1.05 -2.25
N ARG A 163 15.53 -2.25 -2.73
CA ARG A 163 16.49 -3.35 -2.88
C ARG A 163 16.13 -4.24 -4.06
N GLU A 164 17.15 -4.72 -4.78
CA GLU A 164 16.97 -5.64 -5.92
C GLU A 164 16.52 -7.05 -5.50
N LYS A 165 16.75 -7.45 -4.25
CA LYS A 165 16.30 -8.74 -3.69
C LYS A 165 15.59 -8.50 -2.37
N SER A 166 14.38 -9.04 -2.20
CA SER A 166 13.67 -8.94 -0.92
C SER A 166 14.44 -9.67 0.18
N CYS A 167 14.37 -9.13 1.39
CA CYS A 167 14.97 -9.74 2.58
C CYS A 167 14.10 -9.42 3.79
N PHE A 168 14.04 -10.33 4.75
CA PHE A 168 13.27 -10.21 5.99
C PHE A 168 14.08 -10.66 7.22
N CYS A 169 15.41 -10.65 7.12
CA CYS A 169 16.27 -11.04 8.24
C CYS A 169 16.17 -10.03 9.39
N GLU A 170 16.55 -10.47 10.59
CA GLU A 170 16.53 -9.66 11.81
C GLU A 170 17.40 -8.40 11.70
N GLU A 171 18.49 -8.46 10.91
CA GLU A 171 19.33 -7.30 10.61
C GLU A 171 18.63 -6.25 9.74
N CYS A 172 17.73 -6.67 8.85
CA CYS A 172 16.96 -5.77 7.99
C CYS A 172 15.73 -5.22 8.70
N PHE A 173 15.13 -6.01 9.60
CA PHE A 173 13.91 -5.66 10.32
C PHE A 173 14.09 -5.84 11.82
N VAL A 174 14.65 -4.80 12.46
CA VAL A 174 14.88 -4.78 13.91
C VAL A 174 13.62 -4.30 14.59
N ASN A 175 13.05 -5.11 15.50
CA ASN A 175 11.80 -4.81 16.21
C ASN A 175 10.64 -4.43 15.27
N GLY A 176 10.54 -5.12 14.13
CA GLY A 176 9.50 -4.87 13.14
C GLY A 176 9.65 -3.56 12.37
N LYS A 177 10.81 -2.89 12.44
CA LYS A 177 11.11 -1.68 11.66
C LYS A 177 12.29 -1.94 10.74
N LEU A 178 12.23 -1.38 9.54
CA LEU A 178 13.36 -1.43 8.63
C LEU A 178 14.57 -0.73 9.24
N CYS A 179 15.72 -1.40 9.22
CA CYS A 179 17.03 -0.83 9.52
C CYS A 179 17.71 -0.41 8.20
N PRO A 180 17.82 0.90 7.88
CA PRO A 180 18.49 1.37 6.67
C PRO A 180 19.98 0.99 6.65
N ASP A 181 20.61 0.97 7.82
CA ASP A 181 22.03 0.66 8.04
C ASP A 181 22.30 -0.83 8.22
N SER A 182 21.37 -1.69 7.77
CA SER A 182 21.48 -3.13 7.91
C SER A 182 22.79 -3.66 7.31
N VAL A 183 23.54 -4.44 8.11
CA VAL A 183 24.74 -5.15 7.65
C VAL A 183 24.44 -6.21 6.58
N CYS A 184 23.18 -6.60 6.41
CA CYS A 184 22.72 -7.45 5.31
C CYS A 184 22.93 -6.80 3.92
N GLY A 185 23.10 -5.46 3.89
CA GLY A 185 23.51 -4.70 2.73
C GLY A 185 22.50 -4.66 1.57
N GLY A 186 22.74 -3.75 0.62
CA GLY A 186 22.00 -3.68 -0.64
C GLY A 186 20.72 -2.84 -0.62
N TRP A 187 20.36 -2.25 0.53
CA TRP A 187 19.34 -1.21 0.59
C TRP A 187 19.92 0.10 0.03
N GLN A 188 19.14 0.75 -0.84
CA GLN A 188 19.50 2.02 -1.47
C GLN A 188 18.42 3.06 -1.20
N GLN A 189 18.83 4.24 -0.76
CA GLN A 189 17.92 5.34 -0.47
C GLN A 189 17.67 6.18 -1.72
N HIS A 190 16.41 6.57 -1.94
CA HIS A 190 15.99 7.38 -3.07
C HIS A 190 14.97 8.44 -2.65
N GLU A 191 15.23 9.68 -3.05
CA GLU A 191 14.26 10.77 -2.96
C GLU A 191 13.35 10.75 -4.19
N ILE A 192 12.03 10.71 -3.98
CA ILE A 192 11.04 10.48 -5.06
C ILE A 192 10.20 11.71 -5.43
N ARG A 193 10.12 12.70 -4.53
CA ARG A 193 9.40 13.96 -4.77
C ARG A 193 10.33 15.00 -5.41
N SER A 194 9.78 15.86 -6.27
CA SER A 194 10.48 17.09 -6.65
C SER A 194 10.45 18.07 -5.47
N VAL A 195 11.59 18.69 -5.17
CA VAL A 195 11.62 19.84 -4.25
C VAL A 195 10.98 20.99 -5.02
N SER A 196 9.81 21.45 -4.59
CA SER A 196 9.38 22.80 -4.94
C SER A 196 10.38 23.76 -4.31
N LEU A 197 11.14 24.49 -5.13
CA LEU A 197 11.85 25.68 -4.65
C LEU A 197 10.79 26.55 -3.97
N PRO A 198 10.95 26.94 -2.69
CA PRO A 198 10.04 27.91 -2.11
C PRO A 198 10.14 29.19 -2.93
N ASP A 199 9.00 29.72 -3.37
CA ASP A 199 8.93 31.09 -3.87
C ASP A 199 9.64 31.99 -2.86
N GLU A 200 10.57 32.81 -3.34
CA GLU A 200 11.24 33.86 -2.56
C GLU A 200 10.20 34.86 -2.07
N GLN A 201 9.53 34.55 -0.96
CA GLN A 201 8.96 35.52 -0.05
C GLN A 201 9.37 35.13 1.37
N THR A 202 10.45 35.77 1.79
CA THR A 202 10.93 35.94 3.15
C THR A 202 9.83 35.87 4.21
N VAL A 203 9.85 34.82 5.01
CA VAL A 203 9.52 34.92 6.44
C VAL A 203 10.68 34.28 7.19
N GLN A 204 11.50 35.10 7.84
CA GLN A 204 12.48 34.63 8.79
C GLN A 204 11.74 33.82 9.88
N ARG A 205 12.00 32.52 9.94
CA ARG A 205 11.71 31.71 11.12
C ARG A 205 13.04 31.25 11.67
N GLU A 206 13.27 31.59 12.93
CA GLU A 206 14.49 31.25 13.65
C GLU A 206 14.72 29.73 13.68
N PRO A 207 15.98 29.26 13.63
CA PRO A 207 16.29 27.85 13.72
C PRO A 207 15.90 27.32 15.10
N THR A 208 14.99 26.35 15.14
CA THR A 208 14.74 25.57 16.35
C THR A 208 15.97 24.70 16.61
N GLN A 209 16.77 25.09 17.60
CA GLN A 209 17.81 24.23 18.15
C GLN A 209 17.16 23.00 18.77
N TYR A 210 17.44 21.83 18.20
CA TYR A 210 17.23 20.56 18.89
C TYR A 210 18.30 20.44 19.97
N ASN A 211 17.88 20.55 21.23
CA ASN A 211 18.72 20.27 22.38
C ASN A 211 18.79 18.73 22.56
N ASN A 212 20.01 18.19 22.61
CA ASN A 212 20.28 16.74 22.66
C ASN A 212 20.07 16.10 24.06
N ASP A 213 19.37 16.75 24.99
CA ASP A 213 19.38 16.37 26.41
C ASP A 213 18.06 15.80 26.97
N ASP A 214 17.00 15.64 26.18
CA ASP A 214 15.75 15.04 26.67
C ASP A 214 15.61 13.56 26.26
N TRP A 215 16.47 12.71 26.84
CA TRP A 215 16.23 11.27 26.95
C TRP A 215 16.12 10.88 28.41
N ILE A 216 14.89 10.71 28.91
CA ILE A 216 14.65 10.02 30.18
C ILE A 216 14.59 8.51 29.86
N ALA A 217 15.61 7.79 30.30
CA ALA A 217 15.62 6.33 30.28
C ALA A 217 14.53 5.78 31.21
N ALA A 218 13.69 4.88 30.70
CA ALA A 218 12.86 4.03 31.55
C ALA A 218 13.74 2.91 32.13
N THR A 219 14.06 3.01 33.42
CA THR A 219 14.68 1.94 34.20
C THR A 219 13.65 0.85 34.49
N TYR A 220 14.01 -0.41 34.23
CA TYR A 220 13.33 -1.58 34.80
C TYR A 220 13.86 -1.88 36.20
#